data_AF-A0A658QUX7-F1
#
_entry.id   AF-A0A658QUX7-F1
#
_cell.length_a   1.000
_cell.length_b   1.000
_cell.length_c   1.000
_cell.angle_alpha   90.00
_cell.angle_beta   90.00
_cell.angle_gamma   90.00
#
_symmetry.space_group_name_H-M   'P 1'
#
loop_
_entity.id
_entity.type
_entity.pdbx_description
1 polymer ?
#
loop_
_entity_poly.entity_id
_entity_poly.type
_entity_poly.pdbx_seq_one_letter_code
_entity_poly.pdbx_strand_id
1 'polypeptide(L)'
;MNDAVIGTPAVRVREVGLRDGLQMVGTILTTGQKLEWCRRMVDAGVREIEVTSFVPPKIVPQFADAVDVARGALAIDGLHAAALVPNLKGAQRAFDVGVAQVHYVLSASDAHNLKNVRRSTAESVADFGRIVAERDERAKPVVLGAGVATAFGCTISGKVEERIVLGLVETLIEAGADEITVADTVGYANPGQVRALMRKVCALAGAVPVACHFHDTRGLGLANVFAALDAGVRAFDSSLGGLGGCPFAPNATGNINTEDTVFLLEAEGLRTGIDLDKLLAMRATLAEWLPGEPFSGAIARAGVPKTFGERVAA
;
A
#
# COMPACT_ATOMS: atom_id res chain seq x y z
N MET A 1 19.66 7.75 -31.99
CA MET A 1 20.56 7.54 -30.84
C MET A 1 20.02 8.40 -29.72
N ASN A 2 19.20 7.82 -28.86
CA ASN A 2 18.88 8.41 -27.57
C ASN A 2 19.08 7.25 -26.59
N ASP A 3 20.22 7.31 -25.91
CA ASP A 3 20.64 6.34 -24.93
C ASP A 3 19.59 6.23 -23.81
N ALA A 4 19.23 4.99 -23.52
CA ALA A 4 18.89 4.48 -22.20
C ALA A 4 18.71 5.51 -21.07
N VAL A 5 17.46 5.74 -20.67
CA VAL A 5 17.15 5.94 -19.24
C VAL A 5 16.90 4.56 -18.64
N ILE A 6 17.98 3.75 -18.55
CA ILE A 6 17.99 2.59 -17.67
C ILE A 6 18.20 3.16 -16.27
N GLY A 7 17.14 3.31 -15.47
CA GLY A 7 17.32 3.77 -14.09
C GLY A 7 16.09 4.08 -13.25
N THR A 8 14.90 4.25 -13.83
CA THR A 8 13.68 4.52 -13.04
C THR A 8 12.52 3.69 -13.56
N PRO A 9 11.79 2.94 -12.71
CA PRO A 9 10.68 2.11 -13.16
C PRO A 9 9.54 2.99 -13.71
N ALA A 10 8.87 2.50 -14.76
CA ALA A 10 7.75 3.20 -15.40
C ALA A 10 6.48 3.19 -14.54
N VAL A 11 6.44 2.29 -13.56
CA VAL A 11 5.36 2.09 -12.60
C VAL A 11 5.94 1.62 -11.27
N ARG A 12 5.37 2.10 -10.17
CA ARG A 12 5.79 1.77 -8.80
C ARG A 12 4.84 0.76 -8.18
N VAL A 13 5.41 -0.28 -7.57
CA VAL A 13 4.69 -1.25 -6.76
C VAL A 13 5.21 -1.13 -5.33
N ARG A 14 4.35 -0.67 -4.41
CA ARG A 14 4.65 -0.58 -2.98
C ARG A 14 4.18 -1.87 -2.32
N GLU A 15 5.11 -2.59 -1.71
CA GLU A 15 4.77 -3.79 -0.94
C GLU A 15 4.22 -3.38 0.43
N VAL A 16 2.99 -3.79 0.74
CA VAL A 16 2.32 -3.49 2.01
C VAL A 16 2.15 -4.70 2.92
N GLY A 17 2.63 -5.88 2.53
CA GLY A 17 2.41 -7.13 3.25
C GLY A 17 2.93 -7.14 4.68
N LEU A 18 4.06 -6.49 4.95
CA LEU A 18 4.63 -6.37 6.31
C LEU A 18 3.77 -5.51 7.26
N ARG A 19 2.92 -4.63 6.71
CA ARG A 19 1.93 -3.86 7.46
C ARG A 19 0.53 -4.41 7.21
N ASP A 20 -0.09 -4.11 6.08
CA ASP A 20 -1.46 -4.49 5.81
C ASP A 20 -1.68 -6.01 5.80
N GLY A 21 -0.77 -6.73 5.14
CA GLY A 21 -0.86 -8.18 5.01
C GLY A 21 -0.84 -8.90 6.36
N LEU A 22 0.14 -8.57 7.20
CA LEU A 22 0.33 -9.19 8.52
C LEU A 22 -0.73 -8.78 9.55
N GLN A 23 -1.47 -7.68 9.34
CA GLN A 23 -2.39 -7.14 10.35
C GLN A 23 -3.47 -8.14 10.80
N MET A 24 -3.91 -9.02 9.89
CA MET A 24 -4.96 -10.01 10.14
C MET A 24 -4.43 -11.43 10.36
N VAL A 25 -3.12 -11.64 10.18
CA VAL A 25 -2.47 -12.93 10.32
C VAL A 25 -2.40 -13.31 11.79
N GLY A 26 -2.75 -14.57 12.11
CA GLY A 26 -2.76 -15.04 13.49
C GLY A 26 -1.35 -15.27 14.07
N THR A 27 -0.40 -15.59 13.19
CA THR A 27 0.99 -15.88 13.55
C THR A 27 1.82 -14.59 13.62
N ILE A 28 2.41 -14.31 14.78
CA ILE A 28 3.31 -13.16 14.95
C ILE A 28 4.71 -13.55 14.49
N LEU A 29 5.15 -12.98 13.37
CA LEU A 29 6.53 -13.13 12.91
C LEU A 29 7.49 -12.39 13.83
N THR A 30 8.67 -12.99 14.05
CA THR A 30 9.77 -12.32 14.76
C THR A 30 10.28 -11.12 13.96
N THR A 31 10.88 -10.15 14.65
CA THR A 31 11.55 -9.01 14.01
C THR A 31 12.60 -9.48 13.00
N GLY A 32 13.35 -10.56 13.30
CA GLY A 32 14.33 -11.15 12.38
C GLY A 32 13.70 -11.62 11.07
N GLN A 33 12.55 -12.32 11.14
CA GLN A 33 11.80 -12.75 9.95
C GLN A 33 11.27 -11.56 9.15
N LYS A 34 10.76 -10.52 9.82
CA LYS A 34 10.28 -9.30 9.13
C LYS A 34 11.40 -8.57 8.38
N LEU A 35 12.59 -8.49 8.99
CA LEU A 35 13.76 -7.88 8.34
C LEU A 35 14.32 -8.76 7.22
N GLU A 36 14.27 -10.09 7.38
CA GLU A 36 14.64 -11.02 6.31
C GLU A 36 13.69 -10.90 5.11
N TRP A 37 12.38 -10.74 5.35
CA TRP A 37 11.41 -10.44 4.30
C TRP A 37 11.81 -9.15 3.55
N CYS A 38 12.12 -8.07 4.27
CA CYS A 38 12.58 -6.82 3.65
C CYS A 38 13.80 -7.03 2.73
N ARG A 39 14.85 -7.71 3.21
CA ARG A 39 16.08 -7.93 2.43
C ARG A 39 15.81 -8.72 1.15
N ARG A 40 15.05 -9.80 1.23
CA ARG A 40 14.70 -10.63 0.06
C ARG A 40 13.85 -9.89 -0.96
N MET A 41 12.96 -9.01 -0.50
CA MET A 41 12.17 -8.15 -1.39
C MET A 41 13.06 -7.12 -2.10
N VAL A 42 14.01 -6.53 -1.39
CA VAL A 42 15.02 -5.63 -1.99
C VAL A 42 15.90 -6.37 -3.01
N ASP A 43 16.30 -7.60 -2.70
CA ASP A 43 17.06 -8.46 -3.64
C ASP A 43 16.24 -8.84 -4.89
N ALA A 44 14.91 -8.92 -4.74
CA ALA A 44 13.95 -9.06 -5.84
C ALA A 44 13.69 -7.74 -6.59
N GLY A 45 14.25 -6.61 -6.15
CA GLY A 45 14.09 -5.31 -6.80
C GLY A 45 12.94 -4.44 -6.27
N VAL A 46 12.20 -4.91 -5.25
CA VAL A 46 11.18 -4.09 -4.58
C VAL A 46 11.87 -3.03 -3.73
N ARG A 47 11.68 -1.76 -4.07
CA ARG A 47 12.36 -0.64 -3.41
C ARG A 47 11.55 0.01 -2.31
N GLU A 48 10.23 -0.07 -2.36
CA GLU A 48 9.37 0.58 -1.36
C GLU A 48 8.53 -0.46 -0.64
N ILE A 49 8.65 -0.46 0.69
CA ILE A 49 7.95 -1.40 1.56
C ILE A 49 7.37 -0.62 2.73
N GLU A 50 6.08 -0.81 2.99
CA GLU A 50 5.45 -0.37 4.23
C GLU A 50 5.76 -1.40 5.32
N VAL A 51 6.82 -1.16 6.10
CA VAL A 51 7.46 -2.19 6.93
C VAL A 51 6.76 -2.43 8.25
N THR A 52 5.94 -1.49 8.73
CA THR A 52 5.25 -1.59 10.01
C THR A 52 4.15 -0.55 10.18
N SER A 53 3.46 -0.60 11.33
CA SER A 53 2.52 0.42 11.78
C SER A 53 2.80 0.86 13.21
N PHE A 54 2.78 2.16 13.47
CA PHE A 54 2.92 2.75 14.80
C PHE A 54 1.60 2.80 15.59
N VAL A 55 0.73 1.81 15.37
CA VAL A 55 -0.47 1.59 16.18
C VAL A 55 -0.14 1.14 17.60
N PRO A 56 -1.06 1.34 18.56
CA PRO A 56 -0.88 0.80 19.90
C PRO A 56 -0.75 -0.73 19.86
N PRO A 57 0.32 -1.33 20.44
CA PRO A 57 0.54 -2.78 20.43
C PRO A 57 -0.60 -3.59 21.06
N LYS A 58 -1.33 -2.98 22.00
CA LYS A 58 -2.52 -3.60 22.62
C LYS A 58 -3.69 -3.78 21.65
N ILE A 59 -3.74 -2.99 20.57
CA ILE A 59 -4.80 -3.05 19.55
C ILE A 59 -4.39 -4.03 18.46
N VAL A 60 -3.12 -3.95 18.02
CA VAL A 60 -2.58 -4.85 16.99
C VAL A 60 -1.22 -5.39 17.45
N PRO A 61 -1.20 -6.58 18.08
CA PRO A 61 0.02 -7.19 18.61
C PRO A 61 1.10 -7.44 17.56
N GLN A 62 0.70 -7.59 16.30
CA GLN A 62 1.59 -7.81 15.16
C GLN A 62 2.71 -6.75 15.05
N PHE A 63 2.45 -5.52 15.51
CA PHE A 63 3.37 -4.39 15.41
C PHE A 63 3.95 -3.96 16.76
N ALA A 64 3.97 -4.86 17.75
CA ALA A 64 4.60 -4.60 19.04
C ALA A 64 6.09 -4.22 18.93
N ASP A 65 6.77 -4.76 17.92
CA ASP A 65 8.18 -4.54 17.58
C ASP A 65 8.40 -3.45 16.51
N ALA A 66 7.42 -2.56 16.27
CA ALA A 66 7.48 -1.56 15.20
C ALA A 66 8.76 -0.71 15.19
N VAL A 67 9.28 -0.33 16.35
CA VAL A 67 10.51 0.47 16.46
C VAL A 67 11.73 -0.34 15.98
N ASP A 68 11.83 -1.61 16.38
CA ASP A 68 12.96 -2.46 16.03
C ASP A 68 12.93 -2.85 14.55
N VAL A 69 11.73 -3.12 14.01
CA VAL A 69 11.54 -3.36 12.57
C VAL A 69 11.89 -2.11 11.77
N ALA A 70 11.39 -0.92 12.15
CA ALA A 70 11.68 0.32 11.43
C ALA A 70 13.18 0.65 11.44
N ARG A 71 13.86 0.54 12.59
CA ARG A 71 15.32 0.77 12.67
C ARG A 71 16.10 -0.22 11.84
N GLY A 72 15.73 -1.51 11.91
CA GLY A 72 16.39 -2.54 11.12
C GLY A 72 16.18 -2.35 9.62
N ALA A 73 14.98 -1.93 9.20
CA ALA A 73 14.65 -1.67 7.81
C ALA A 73 15.41 -0.46 7.25
N LEU A 74 15.55 0.62 8.03
CA LEU A 74 16.34 1.80 7.64
C LEU A 74 17.83 1.50 7.44
N ALA A 75 18.33 0.38 7.97
CA ALA A 75 19.70 -0.08 7.77
C ALA A 75 19.86 -1.02 6.56
N ILE A 76 18.80 -1.29 5.79
CA ILE A 76 18.86 -2.13 4.58
C ILE A 76 19.11 -1.23 3.38
N ASP A 77 20.29 -1.39 2.76
CA ASP A 77 20.67 -0.62 1.58
C ASP A 77 19.68 -0.82 0.42
N GLY A 78 19.23 0.29 -0.18
CA GLY A 78 18.29 0.27 -1.29
C GLY A 78 16.82 0.02 -0.92
N LEU A 79 16.48 0.03 0.39
CA LEU A 79 15.11 0.01 0.87
C LEU A 79 14.61 1.43 1.21
N HIS A 80 13.50 1.83 0.60
CA HIS A 80 12.69 2.96 1.03
C HIS A 80 11.62 2.43 1.99
N ALA A 81 11.92 2.51 3.29
CA ALA A 81 11.02 2.04 4.33
C ALA A 81 9.95 3.10 4.63
N ALA A 82 8.69 2.71 4.44
CA ALA A 82 7.52 3.49 4.87
C ALA A 82 6.86 2.86 6.10
N ALA A 83 6.08 3.65 6.85
CA ALA A 83 5.29 3.12 7.96
C ALA A 83 3.91 3.78 8.07
N LEU A 84 2.91 2.99 8.47
CA LEU A 84 1.58 3.52 8.76
C LEU A 84 1.55 4.19 10.14
N VAL A 85 0.91 5.35 10.23
CA VAL A 85 0.71 6.10 11.48
C VAL A 85 -0.78 6.38 11.69
N PRO A 86 -1.40 5.93 12.80
CA PRO A 86 -2.83 6.11 12.99
C PRO A 86 -3.20 7.48 13.59
N ASN A 87 -2.24 8.20 14.15
CA ASN A 87 -2.44 9.48 14.81
C ASN A 87 -1.12 10.23 15.03
N LEU A 88 -1.20 11.47 15.52
CA LEU A 88 -0.04 12.32 15.84
C LEU A 88 1.02 11.62 16.71
N LYS A 89 0.61 10.90 17.76
CA LYS A 89 1.56 10.18 18.62
C LYS A 89 2.29 9.06 17.88
N GLY A 90 1.59 8.36 16.98
CA GLY A 90 2.19 7.39 16.08
C GLY A 90 3.19 8.02 15.11
N ALA A 91 2.83 9.18 14.55
CA ALA A 91 3.70 9.95 13.66
C ALA A 91 4.98 10.42 14.35
N GLN A 92 4.86 11.03 15.54
CA GLN A 92 6.01 11.45 16.36
C GLN A 92 6.98 10.30 16.60
N ARG A 93 6.47 9.11 16.97
CA ARG A 93 7.30 7.91 17.15
C ARG A 93 8.00 7.47 15.87
N ALA A 94 7.33 7.54 14.72
CA ALA A 94 7.93 7.21 13.42
C ALA A 94 9.04 8.21 13.05
N PHE A 95 8.80 9.51 13.27
CA PHE A 95 9.75 10.58 13.01
C PHE A 95 10.98 10.47 13.92
N ASP A 96 10.79 10.16 15.20
CA ASP A 96 11.87 9.98 16.18
C ASP A 96 12.77 8.78 15.82
N VAL A 97 12.21 7.75 15.17
CA VAL A 97 12.99 6.62 14.63
C VAL A 97 13.74 6.99 13.35
N GLY A 98 13.29 8.03 12.64
CA GLY A 98 13.88 8.49 11.38
C GLY A 98 13.25 7.88 10.13
N VAL A 99 12.00 7.41 10.22
CA VAL A 99 11.25 6.94 9.05
C VAL A 99 10.99 8.12 8.12
N ALA A 100 11.48 8.04 6.88
CA ALA A 100 11.43 9.15 5.91
C ALA A 100 10.12 9.23 5.12
N GLN A 101 9.27 8.20 5.20
CA GLN A 101 7.96 8.17 4.56
C GLN A 101 6.91 7.57 5.52
N VAL A 102 5.84 8.32 5.76
CA VAL A 102 4.75 7.86 6.64
C VAL A 102 3.42 7.97 5.91
N HIS A 103 2.53 7.01 6.17
CA HIS A 103 1.18 7.01 5.62
C HIS A 103 0.15 7.17 6.71
N TYR A 104 -0.70 8.17 6.55
CA TYR A 104 -1.85 8.39 7.41
C TYR A 104 -3.13 8.05 6.65
N VAL A 105 -3.99 7.22 7.22
CA VAL A 105 -5.19 6.75 6.54
C VAL A 105 -6.44 7.20 7.29
N LEU A 106 -7.36 7.83 6.55
CA LEU A 106 -8.73 8.10 6.99
C LEU A 106 -9.73 7.43 6.03
N SER A 107 -10.99 7.34 6.42
CA SER A 107 -12.05 6.75 5.59
C SER A 107 -13.00 7.82 5.07
N ALA A 108 -13.38 7.73 3.79
CA ALA A 108 -14.42 8.57 3.21
C ALA A 108 -15.80 8.34 3.85
N SER A 109 -16.07 7.12 4.34
CA SER A 109 -17.25 6.83 5.16
C SER A 109 -17.00 7.17 6.63
N ASP A 110 -17.78 8.12 7.16
CA ASP A 110 -17.69 8.52 8.57
C ASP A 110 -18.00 7.37 9.53
N ALA A 111 -18.99 6.54 9.19
CA ALA A 111 -19.33 5.35 9.96
C ALA A 111 -18.18 4.34 10.03
N HIS A 112 -17.45 4.16 8.93
CA HIS A 112 -16.25 3.33 8.92
C HIS A 112 -15.12 3.97 9.73
N ASN A 113 -14.91 5.28 9.58
CA ASN A 113 -13.85 5.98 10.27
C ASN A 113 -14.03 5.93 11.80
N LEU A 114 -15.26 6.15 12.29
CA LEU A 114 -15.61 6.00 13.70
C LEU A 114 -15.36 4.58 14.21
N LYS A 115 -15.70 3.56 13.43
CA LYS A 115 -15.48 2.15 13.84
C LYS A 115 -13.99 1.78 13.84
N ASN A 116 -13.23 2.29 12.88
CA ASN A 116 -11.83 1.92 12.66
C ASN A 116 -10.87 2.67 13.61
N VAL A 117 -11.02 3.99 13.72
CA VAL A 117 -10.08 4.85 14.46
C VAL A 117 -10.74 5.66 15.58
N ARG A 118 -12.02 5.42 15.88
CA ARG A 118 -12.77 6.04 17.00
C ARG A 118 -12.86 7.57 16.93
N ARG A 119 -12.96 8.10 15.71
CA ARG A 119 -13.17 9.52 15.44
C ARG A 119 -13.89 9.70 14.11
N SER A 120 -14.56 10.82 13.94
CA SER A 120 -15.12 11.23 12.66
C SER A 120 -14.04 11.47 11.61
N THR A 121 -14.47 11.53 10.35
CA THR A 121 -13.62 11.84 9.21
C THR A 121 -13.03 13.24 9.36
N ALA A 122 -13.84 14.21 9.78
CA ALA A 122 -13.40 15.59 10.00
C ALA A 122 -12.34 15.69 11.11
N GLU A 123 -12.51 14.98 12.23
CA GLU A 123 -11.48 14.91 13.28
C GLU A 123 -10.19 14.24 12.79
N SER A 124 -10.29 13.30 11.83
CA SER A 124 -9.11 12.68 11.22
C SER A 124 -8.37 13.63 10.30
N VAL A 125 -9.09 14.47 9.54
CA VAL A 125 -8.49 15.54 8.74
C VAL A 125 -7.79 16.55 9.66
N ALA A 126 -8.41 16.93 10.77
CA ALA A 126 -7.78 17.83 11.74
C ALA A 126 -6.53 17.22 12.42
N ASP A 127 -6.52 15.92 12.68
CA ASP A 127 -5.32 15.23 13.17
C ASP A 127 -4.23 15.13 12.10
N PHE A 128 -4.59 14.96 10.83
CA PHE A 128 -3.64 15.03 9.71
C PHE A 128 -2.94 16.39 9.65
N GLY A 129 -3.68 17.50 9.75
CA GLY A 129 -3.08 18.85 9.79
C GLY A 129 -2.11 19.05 10.97
N ARG A 130 -2.37 18.42 12.12
CA ARG A 130 -1.42 18.42 13.25
C ARG A 130 -0.17 17.58 12.97
N ILE A 131 -0.29 16.47 12.25
CA ILE A 131 0.86 15.67 11.80
C ILE A 131 1.69 16.44 10.80
N VAL A 132 1.06 17.19 9.88
CA VAL A 132 1.77 18.07 8.94
C VAL A 132 2.59 19.10 9.69
N ALA A 133 1.98 19.83 10.63
CA ALA A 133 2.69 20.82 11.44
C ALA A 133 3.89 20.21 12.21
N GLU A 134 3.69 19.04 12.83
CA GLU A 134 4.77 18.31 13.52
C GLU A 134 5.89 17.87 12.56
N ARG A 135 5.54 17.43 11.34
CA ARG A 135 6.50 17.02 10.32
C ARG A 135 7.30 18.20 9.79
N ASP A 136 6.67 19.37 9.64
CA ASP A 136 7.32 20.59 9.14
C ASP A 136 8.31 21.18 10.15
N GLU A 137 8.15 20.85 11.44
CA GLU A 137 9.13 21.17 12.50
C GLU A 137 10.34 20.23 12.52
N ARG A 138 10.31 19.11 11.77
CA ARG A 138 11.43 18.15 11.77
C ARG A 138 12.59 18.67 10.93
N ALA A 139 13.80 18.53 11.48
CA ALA A 139 15.03 18.91 10.79
C ALA A 139 15.34 18.04 9.55
N LYS A 140 14.81 16.81 9.50
CA LYS A 140 14.93 15.91 8.36
C LYS A 140 13.61 15.91 7.59
N PRO A 141 13.64 15.98 6.24
CA PRO A 141 12.42 15.91 5.44
C PRO A 141 11.74 14.55 5.62
N VAL A 142 10.41 14.58 5.74
CA VAL A 142 9.58 13.38 5.80
C VAL A 142 8.42 13.54 4.81
N VAL A 143 8.28 12.55 3.94
CA VAL A 143 7.15 12.43 3.01
C VAL A 143 5.93 11.94 3.79
N LEU A 144 4.82 12.66 3.70
CA LEU A 144 3.56 12.29 4.34
C LEU A 144 2.50 11.98 3.30
N GLY A 145 2.25 10.68 3.11
CA GLY A 145 1.15 10.21 2.27
C GLY A 145 -0.17 10.19 3.04
N ALA A 146 -1.26 10.57 2.38
CA ALA A 146 -2.61 10.50 2.91
C ALA A 146 -3.46 9.50 2.13
N GLY A 147 -4.00 8.50 2.84
CA GLY A 147 -4.87 7.47 2.30
C GLY A 147 -6.35 7.78 2.54
N VAL A 148 -7.16 7.64 1.49
CA VAL A 148 -8.63 7.72 1.55
C VAL A 148 -9.21 6.31 1.37
N ALA A 149 -9.47 5.65 2.51
CA ALA A 149 -10.16 4.37 2.59
C ALA A 149 -11.64 4.47 2.22
N THR A 150 -12.26 3.34 1.89
CA THR A 150 -13.67 3.22 1.50
C THR A 150 -14.08 4.09 0.31
N ALA A 151 -13.13 4.49 -0.54
CA ALA A 151 -13.37 5.44 -1.62
C ALA A 151 -14.37 4.93 -2.66
N PHE A 152 -14.44 3.61 -2.84
CA PHE A 152 -15.32 2.96 -3.82
C PHE A 152 -16.59 2.36 -3.21
N GLY A 153 -16.74 2.45 -1.89
CA GLY A 153 -17.84 1.85 -1.15
C GLY A 153 -17.44 1.50 0.28
N CYS A 154 -18.44 1.33 1.12
CA CYS A 154 -18.29 1.02 2.53
C CYS A 154 -19.18 -0.16 2.91
N THR A 155 -18.63 -1.10 3.70
CA THR A 155 -19.42 -2.22 4.23
C THR A 155 -20.49 -1.80 5.25
N ILE A 156 -20.38 -0.58 5.82
CA ILE A 156 -21.29 -0.07 6.85
C ILE A 156 -22.32 0.87 6.22
N SER A 157 -21.88 1.91 5.52
CA SER A 157 -22.76 2.93 4.95
C SER A 157 -23.19 2.65 3.50
N GLY A 158 -22.69 1.58 2.87
CA GLY A 158 -22.98 1.26 1.48
C GLY A 158 -22.26 2.19 0.50
N LYS A 159 -23.02 2.85 -0.37
CA LYS A 159 -22.47 3.73 -1.41
C LYS A 159 -21.74 4.92 -0.79
N VAL A 160 -20.54 5.19 -1.28
CA VAL A 160 -19.78 6.42 -1.00
C VAL A 160 -19.83 7.28 -2.27
N GLU A 161 -20.25 8.53 -2.13
CA GLU A 161 -20.34 9.43 -3.29
C GLU A 161 -18.97 9.97 -3.69
N GLU A 162 -18.69 10.02 -5.01
CA GLU A 162 -17.42 10.51 -5.55
C GLU A 162 -17.05 11.90 -5.04
N ARG A 163 -18.03 12.80 -4.88
CA ARG A 163 -17.80 14.16 -4.39
C ARG A 163 -17.19 14.20 -2.97
N ILE A 164 -17.50 13.21 -2.14
CA ILE A 164 -16.93 13.11 -0.78
C ILE A 164 -15.45 12.75 -0.89
N VAL A 165 -15.12 11.78 -1.74
CA VAL A 165 -13.73 11.37 -1.97
C VAL A 165 -12.92 12.53 -2.56
N LEU A 166 -13.45 13.21 -3.58
CA LEU A 166 -12.77 14.35 -4.22
C LEU A 166 -12.53 15.51 -3.23
N GLY A 167 -13.54 15.86 -2.43
CA GLY A 167 -13.39 16.89 -1.41
C GLY A 167 -12.34 16.53 -0.35
N LEU A 168 -12.27 15.26 0.07
CA LEU A 168 -11.22 14.80 0.98
C LEU A 168 -9.83 14.86 0.36
N VAL A 169 -9.68 14.44 -0.90
CA VAL A 169 -8.41 14.53 -1.62
C VAL A 169 -7.95 15.98 -1.70
N GLU A 170 -8.84 16.90 -2.09
CA GLU A 170 -8.54 18.34 -2.16
C GLU A 170 -8.07 18.87 -0.79
N THR A 171 -8.86 18.62 0.27
CA THR A 171 -8.53 19.07 1.62
C THR A 171 -7.20 18.48 2.14
N LEU A 172 -6.90 17.22 1.82
CA LEU A 172 -5.65 16.58 2.24
C LEU A 172 -4.43 17.16 1.52
N ILE A 173 -4.56 17.47 0.22
CA ILE A 173 -3.51 18.15 -0.55
C ILE A 173 -3.28 19.55 0.00
N GLU A 174 -4.34 20.34 0.19
CA GLU A 174 -4.27 21.69 0.76
C GLU A 174 -3.66 21.69 2.18
N ALA A 175 -3.92 20.64 2.95
CA ALA A 175 -3.33 20.45 4.27
C ALA A 175 -1.84 20.07 4.22
N GLY A 176 -1.28 19.70 3.07
CA GLY A 176 0.15 19.39 2.90
C GLY A 176 0.48 17.91 2.70
N ALA A 177 -0.42 17.10 2.14
CA ALA A 177 -0.09 15.74 1.72
C ALA A 177 0.90 15.74 0.54
N ASP A 178 1.97 14.95 0.64
CA ASP A 178 2.96 14.78 -0.44
C ASP A 178 2.59 13.64 -1.39
N GLU A 179 1.66 12.77 -0.99
CA GLU A 179 1.13 11.67 -1.80
C GLU A 179 -0.32 11.41 -1.41
N ILE A 180 -1.15 11.06 -2.39
CA ILE A 180 -2.52 10.59 -2.17
C ILE A 180 -2.65 9.12 -2.54
N THR A 181 -3.19 8.31 -1.64
CA THR A 181 -3.58 6.91 -1.94
C THR A 181 -5.10 6.77 -1.90
N VAL A 182 -5.71 6.33 -2.99
CA VAL A 182 -7.16 6.04 -3.03
C VAL A 182 -7.39 4.55 -2.88
N ALA A 183 -8.15 4.15 -1.86
CA ALA A 183 -8.25 2.76 -1.44
C ALA A 183 -9.65 2.14 -1.59
N ASP A 184 -9.72 0.97 -2.22
CA ASP A 184 -10.85 0.04 -2.22
C ASP A 184 -10.72 -0.98 -1.08
N THR A 185 -10.97 -0.51 0.15
CA THR A 185 -10.72 -1.24 1.40
C THR A 185 -11.44 -2.60 1.51
N VAL A 186 -12.53 -2.78 0.77
CA VAL A 186 -13.39 -3.98 0.87
C VAL A 186 -13.56 -4.70 -0.46
N GLY A 187 -12.86 -4.27 -1.52
CA GLY A 187 -12.94 -4.86 -2.85
C GLY A 187 -14.33 -4.70 -3.47
N TYR A 188 -14.93 -3.50 -3.41
CA TYR A 188 -16.26 -3.18 -3.97
C TYR A 188 -16.14 -2.55 -5.36
N ALA A 189 -14.98 -1.99 -5.68
CA ALA A 189 -14.78 -1.23 -6.91
C ALA A 189 -14.90 -2.12 -8.14
N ASN A 190 -15.37 -1.51 -9.22
CA ASN A 190 -15.32 -2.09 -10.56
C ASN A 190 -14.53 -1.17 -11.51
N PRO A 191 -14.04 -1.69 -12.66
CA PRO A 191 -13.19 -0.93 -13.58
C PRO A 191 -13.79 0.40 -14.07
N GLY A 192 -15.12 0.44 -14.27
CA GLY A 192 -15.81 1.65 -14.71
C GLY A 192 -15.77 2.75 -13.65
N GLN A 193 -16.05 2.38 -12.39
CA GLN A 193 -15.98 3.29 -11.25
C GLN A 193 -14.54 3.78 -11.00
N VAL A 194 -13.56 2.88 -11.06
CA VAL A 194 -12.14 3.22 -10.88
C VAL A 194 -11.69 4.24 -11.92
N ARG A 195 -11.94 3.97 -13.20
CA ARG A 195 -11.57 4.88 -14.30
C ARG A 195 -12.21 6.26 -14.14
N ALA A 196 -13.48 6.31 -13.77
CA ALA A 196 -14.22 7.57 -13.62
C ALA A 196 -13.67 8.42 -12.46
N LEU A 197 -13.49 7.81 -11.28
CA LEU A 197 -13.01 8.51 -10.09
C LEU A 197 -11.54 8.90 -10.23
N MET A 198 -10.68 7.97 -10.66
CA MET A 198 -9.23 8.22 -10.70
C MET A 198 -8.83 9.27 -11.72
N ARG A 199 -9.55 9.41 -12.84
CA ARG A 199 -9.31 10.53 -13.78
C ARG A 199 -9.50 11.89 -13.11
N LYS A 200 -10.54 12.02 -12.27
CA LYS A 200 -10.81 13.26 -11.53
C LYS A 200 -9.78 13.48 -10.42
N VAL A 201 -9.42 12.42 -9.69
CA VAL A 201 -8.39 12.48 -8.65
C VAL A 201 -7.03 12.88 -9.23
N CYS A 202 -6.57 12.27 -10.33
CA CYS A 202 -5.31 12.62 -10.96
C CYS A 202 -5.32 14.06 -11.50
N ALA A 203 -6.44 14.51 -12.10
CA ALA A 203 -6.58 15.89 -12.54
C ALA A 203 -6.53 16.90 -11.38
N LEU A 204 -7.18 16.57 -10.25
CA LEU A 204 -7.19 17.38 -9.04
C LEU A 204 -5.82 17.42 -8.36
N ALA A 205 -5.13 16.29 -8.31
CA ALA A 205 -3.83 16.16 -7.64
C ALA A 205 -2.70 16.93 -8.34
N GLY A 206 -2.82 17.14 -9.65
CA GLY A 206 -1.82 17.85 -10.45
C GLY A 206 -0.46 17.18 -10.35
N ALA A 207 0.49 17.82 -9.64
CA ALA A 207 1.83 17.30 -9.44
C ALA A 207 1.96 16.34 -8.24
N VAL A 208 0.97 16.29 -7.33
CA VAL A 208 0.99 15.39 -6.17
C VAL A 208 0.85 13.95 -6.66
N PRO A 209 1.82 13.06 -6.35
CA PRO A 209 1.73 11.64 -6.69
C PRO A 209 0.43 10.99 -6.20
N VAL A 210 -0.17 10.18 -7.07
CA VAL A 210 -1.38 9.41 -6.78
C VAL A 210 -1.09 7.93 -6.89
N ALA A 211 -1.45 7.19 -5.84
CA ALA A 211 -1.41 5.74 -5.78
C ALA A 211 -2.82 5.14 -5.62
N CYS A 212 -2.97 3.88 -6.01
CA CYS A 212 -4.17 3.10 -5.75
C CYS A 212 -3.86 1.91 -4.84
N HIS A 213 -4.80 1.63 -3.94
CA HIS A 213 -4.76 0.46 -3.07
C HIS A 213 -6.03 -0.35 -3.29
N PHE A 214 -5.91 -1.54 -3.87
CA PHE A 214 -7.06 -2.38 -4.18
C PHE A 214 -7.03 -3.67 -3.38
N HIS A 215 -8.20 -4.04 -2.84
CA HIS A 215 -8.42 -5.40 -2.35
C HIS A 215 -9.05 -6.26 -3.45
N ASP A 216 -8.71 -7.55 -3.46
CA ASP A 216 -9.19 -8.51 -4.46
C ASP A 216 -10.36 -9.37 -3.97
N THR A 217 -11.13 -8.85 -3.00
CA THR A 217 -12.23 -9.57 -2.32
C THR A 217 -13.30 -10.11 -3.29
N ARG A 218 -13.47 -9.48 -4.45
CA ARG A 218 -14.44 -9.89 -5.49
C ARG A 218 -13.79 -10.26 -6.83
N GLY A 219 -12.48 -10.49 -6.83
CA GLY A 219 -11.74 -10.89 -8.05
C GLY A 219 -11.63 -9.78 -9.12
N LEU A 220 -11.76 -8.51 -8.71
CA LEU A 220 -11.68 -7.36 -9.61
C LEU A 220 -10.41 -6.53 -9.41
N GLY A 221 -9.52 -6.92 -8.49
CA GLY A 221 -8.36 -6.12 -8.10
C GLY A 221 -7.42 -5.80 -9.26
N LEU A 222 -7.00 -6.81 -10.04
CA LEU A 222 -6.14 -6.58 -11.22
C LEU A 222 -6.85 -5.85 -12.36
N ALA A 223 -8.15 -6.08 -12.54
CA ALA A 223 -8.95 -5.32 -13.50
C ALA A 223 -9.05 -3.84 -13.11
N ASN A 224 -9.09 -3.55 -11.80
CA ASN A 224 -9.06 -2.21 -11.25
C ASN A 224 -7.67 -1.56 -11.37
N VAL A 225 -6.58 -2.32 -11.23
CA VAL A 225 -5.22 -1.84 -11.57
C VAL A 225 -5.17 -1.36 -13.02
N PHE A 226 -5.63 -2.18 -13.97
CA PHE A 226 -5.65 -1.82 -15.38
C PHE A 226 -6.51 -0.57 -15.65
N ALA A 227 -7.68 -0.47 -15.03
CA ALA A 227 -8.53 0.72 -15.15
C ALA A 227 -7.90 2.00 -14.57
N ALA A 228 -7.11 1.87 -13.51
CA ALA A 228 -6.36 2.98 -12.91
C ALA A 228 -5.16 3.40 -13.78
N LEU A 229 -4.46 2.45 -14.43
CA LEU A 229 -3.42 2.75 -15.42
C LEU A 229 -3.96 3.64 -16.55
N ASP A 230 -5.14 3.31 -17.08
CA ASP A 230 -5.86 4.07 -18.10
C ASP A 230 -6.32 5.47 -17.62
N ALA A 231 -6.36 5.67 -16.30
CA ALA A 231 -6.68 6.95 -15.68
C ALA A 231 -5.42 7.79 -15.39
N GLY A 232 -4.22 7.25 -15.65
CA GLY A 232 -2.93 7.92 -15.43
C GLY A 232 -2.21 7.53 -14.15
N VAL A 233 -2.76 6.62 -13.34
CA VAL A 233 -2.11 6.14 -12.11
C VAL A 233 -0.87 5.32 -12.46
N ARG A 234 0.22 5.50 -11.71
CA ARG A 234 1.49 4.77 -11.89
C ARG A 234 2.07 4.25 -10.57
N ALA A 235 1.28 4.21 -9.51
CA ALA A 235 1.69 3.65 -8.22
C ALA A 235 0.58 2.77 -7.65
N PHE A 236 0.94 1.57 -7.21
CA PHE A 236 0.00 0.57 -6.71
C PHE A 236 0.51 -0.07 -5.43
N ASP A 237 -0.37 -0.22 -4.46
CA ASP A 237 -0.13 -1.04 -3.28
C ASP A 237 -0.52 -2.48 -3.55
N SER A 238 0.37 -3.41 -3.20
CA SER A 238 0.10 -4.83 -3.26
C SER A 238 0.74 -5.56 -2.10
N SER A 239 0.23 -6.76 -1.79
CA SER A 239 0.81 -7.62 -0.76
C SER A 239 1.32 -8.91 -1.37
N LEU A 240 2.54 -9.31 -0.97
CA LEU A 240 3.11 -10.59 -1.35
C LEU A 240 2.15 -11.71 -0.94
N GLY A 241 1.86 -12.63 -1.86
CA GLY A 241 0.92 -13.72 -1.59
C GLY A 241 -0.54 -13.29 -1.48
N GLY A 242 -0.85 -12.01 -1.74
CA GLY A 242 -2.17 -11.42 -1.54
C GLY A 242 -2.61 -11.42 -0.07
N LEU A 243 -1.66 -11.40 0.88
CA LEU A 243 -1.98 -11.35 2.31
C LEU A 243 -2.81 -10.10 2.64
N GLY A 244 -3.56 -10.21 3.74
CA GLY A 244 -4.35 -9.13 4.31
C GLY A 244 -5.82 -9.51 4.42
N GLY A 245 -6.65 -8.50 4.62
CA GLY A 245 -8.07 -8.68 4.86
C GLY A 245 -8.65 -7.47 5.57
N CYS A 246 -9.97 -7.44 5.67
CA CYS A 246 -10.66 -6.40 6.43
C CYS A 246 -11.33 -7.03 7.66
N PRO A 247 -11.02 -6.60 8.89
CA PRO A 247 -11.67 -7.11 10.10
C PRO A 247 -13.20 -6.95 10.08
N PHE A 248 -13.70 -6.01 9.27
CA PHE A 248 -15.11 -5.68 9.16
C PHE A 248 -15.83 -6.32 7.97
N ALA A 249 -15.11 -7.07 7.11
CA ALA A 249 -15.69 -7.79 5.98
C ALA A 249 -15.33 -9.29 6.07
N PRO A 250 -16.22 -10.13 6.62
CA PRO A 250 -16.02 -11.58 6.70
C PRO A 250 -15.70 -12.16 5.31
N ASN A 251 -14.67 -13.00 5.23
CA ASN A 251 -14.18 -13.65 3.99
C ASN A 251 -13.54 -12.71 2.95
N ALA A 252 -13.18 -11.48 3.30
CA ALA A 252 -12.38 -10.65 2.41
C ALA A 252 -11.00 -11.28 2.18
N THR A 253 -10.68 -11.61 0.93
CA THR A 253 -9.40 -12.26 0.51
C THR A 253 -8.17 -11.37 0.66
N GLY A 254 -8.33 -10.08 0.98
CA GLY A 254 -7.23 -9.15 1.26
C GLY A 254 -6.81 -8.30 0.07
N ASN A 255 -5.52 -7.93 0.05
CA ASN A 255 -4.90 -7.05 -0.95
C ASN A 255 -4.79 -7.73 -2.32
N ILE A 256 -4.58 -6.93 -3.38
CA ILE A 256 -4.07 -7.48 -4.64
C ILE A 256 -2.71 -8.16 -4.43
N ASN A 257 -2.50 -9.27 -5.12
CA ASN A 257 -1.29 -10.08 -5.03
C ASN A 257 -0.12 -9.38 -5.75
N THR A 258 1.02 -9.20 -5.07
CA THR A 258 2.20 -8.52 -5.64
C THR A 258 2.71 -9.24 -6.89
N GLU A 259 2.78 -10.58 -6.87
CA GLU A 259 3.30 -11.38 -7.97
C GLU A 259 2.45 -11.21 -9.25
N ASP A 260 1.13 -11.34 -9.12
CA ASP A 260 0.21 -11.17 -10.23
C ASP A 260 0.17 -9.71 -10.73
N THR A 261 0.33 -8.74 -9.82
CA THR A 261 0.37 -7.31 -10.16
C THR A 261 1.63 -6.98 -10.96
N VAL A 262 2.80 -7.45 -10.50
CA VAL A 262 4.07 -7.28 -11.23
C VAL A 262 3.99 -7.92 -12.59
N PHE A 263 3.46 -9.14 -12.68
CA PHE A 263 3.27 -9.81 -13.96
C PHE A 263 2.37 -9.02 -14.91
N LEU A 264 1.21 -8.52 -14.44
CA LEU A 264 0.33 -7.68 -15.24
C LEU A 264 1.07 -6.45 -15.78
N LEU A 265 1.77 -5.72 -14.91
CA LEU A 265 2.46 -4.49 -15.28
C LEU A 265 3.57 -4.73 -16.31
N GLU A 266 4.43 -5.71 -16.07
CA GLU A 266 5.50 -6.08 -17.00
C GLU A 266 4.92 -6.62 -18.33
N ALA A 267 3.79 -7.36 -18.30
CA ALA A 267 3.10 -7.84 -19.50
C ALA A 267 2.50 -6.69 -20.35
N GLU A 268 2.09 -5.60 -19.70
CA GLU A 268 1.66 -4.35 -20.34
C GLU A 268 2.85 -3.49 -20.83
N GLY A 269 4.08 -3.99 -20.70
CA GLY A 269 5.29 -3.26 -21.08
C GLY A 269 5.70 -2.16 -20.10
N LEU A 270 5.11 -2.14 -18.90
CA LEU A 270 5.46 -1.20 -17.84
C LEU A 270 6.50 -1.84 -16.91
N ARG A 271 7.76 -1.49 -17.14
CA ARG A 271 8.88 -1.99 -16.33
C ARG A 271 8.72 -1.60 -14.86
N THR A 272 8.63 -2.61 -14.00
CA THR A 272 8.63 -2.53 -12.53
C THR A 272 10.05 -2.66 -11.98
N GLY A 273 10.91 -3.43 -12.66
CA GLY A 273 12.24 -3.78 -12.17
C GLY A 273 12.26 -4.86 -11.10
N ILE A 274 11.13 -5.56 -10.89
CA ILE A 274 10.99 -6.63 -9.90
C ILE A 274 11.20 -7.99 -10.57
N ASP A 275 12.07 -8.80 -9.98
CA ASP A 275 12.37 -10.18 -10.37
C ASP A 275 11.30 -11.12 -9.82
N LEU A 276 10.44 -11.63 -10.70
CA LEU A 276 9.34 -12.54 -10.34
C LEU A 276 9.83 -13.87 -9.73
N ASP A 277 10.97 -14.40 -10.17
CA ASP A 277 11.47 -15.68 -9.64
C ASP A 277 11.93 -15.52 -8.19
N LYS A 278 12.64 -14.42 -7.89
CA LYS A 278 13.01 -14.08 -6.50
C LYS A 278 11.80 -13.75 -5.63
N LEU A 279 10.79 -13.09 -6.21
CA LEU A 279 9.54 -12.79 -5.52
C LEU A 279 8.81 -14.08 -5.13
N LEU A 280 8.73 -15.05 -6.05
CA LEU A 280 8.16 -16.37 -5.79
C LEU A 280 8.95 -17.17 -4.75
N ALA A 281 10.28 -17.06 -4.75
CA ALA A 281 11.12 -17.67 -3.72
C ALA A 281 10.84 -17.07 -2.34
N MET A 282 10.72 -15.73 -2.23
CA MET A 282 10.33 -15.08 -0.97
C MET A 282 8.94 -15.51 -0.53
N ARG A 283 7.98 -15.59 -1.45
CA ARG A 283 6.61 -16.07 -1.17
C ARG A 283 6.62 -17.49 -0.61
N ALA A 284 7.44 -18.39 -1.13
CA ALA A 284 7.56 -19.76 -0.62
C ALA A 284 8.07 -19.77 0.83
N THR A 285 9.11 -18.99 1.15
CA THR A 285 9.59 -18.81 2.53
C THR A 285 8.52 -18.23 3.44
N LEU A 286 7.73 -17.26 2.97
CA LEU A 286 6.65 -16.67 3.76
C LEU A 286 5.55 -17.69 4.08
N ALA A 287 5.23 -18.59 3.16
CA ALA A 287 4.27 -19.67 3.39
C ALA A 287 4.75 -20.69 4.45
N GLU A 288 6.06 -20.91 4.56
CA GLU A 288 6.64 -21.71 5.65
C GLU A 288 6.54 -21.03 7.01
N TRP A 289 6.72 -19.71 7.05
CA TRP A 289 6.61 -18.93 8.29
C TRP A 289 5.17 -18.72 8.76
N LEU A 290 4.22 -18.77 7.84
CA LEU A 290 2.79 -18.54 8.08
C LEU A 290 1.96 -19.78 7.68
N PRO A 291 2.19 -20.94 8.32
CA PRO A 291 1.49 -22.16 7.95
C PRO A 291 -0.01 -22.01 8.19
N GLY A 292 -0.80 -22.33 7.16
CA GLY A 292 -2.26 -22.30 7.22
C GLY A 292 -2.90 -20.96 6.89
N GLU A 293 -2.12 -19.89 6.71
CA GLU A 293 -2.66 -18.64 6.15
C GLU A 293 -3.04 -18.82 4.67
N PRO A 294 -4.14 -18.21 4.20
CA PRO A 294 -4.54 -18.32 2.81
C PRO A 294 -3.67 -17.40 1.93
N PHE A 295 -2.93 -17.99 1.00
CA PHE A 295 -2.22 -17.25 -0.05
C PHE A 295 -2.98 -17.34 -1.37
N SER A 296 -3.07 -16.21 -2.08
CA SER A 296 -3.58 -16.14 -3.45
C SER A 296 -2.41 -16.11 -4.46
N GLY A 297 -2.68 -15.69 -5.71
CA GLY A 297 -1.68 -15.59 -6.76
C GLY A 297 -1.80 -16.66 -7.84
N ALA A 298 -2.15 -16.27 -9.08
CA ALA A 298 -2.15 -17.15 -10.23
C ALA A 298 -0.72 -17.49 -10.69
N ILE A 299 0.20 -16.53 -10.65
CA ILE A 299 1.60 -16.71 -11.04
C ILE A 299 2.30 -17.71 -10.12
N ALA A 300 2.02 -17.66 -8.82
CA ALA A 300 2.57 -18.65 -7.89
C ALA A 300 2.08 -20.09 -8.14
N ARG A 301 0.87 -20.26 -8.69
CA ARG A 301 0.31 -21.59 -9.00
C ARG A 301 0.76 -22.12 -10.36
N ALA A 302 0.79 -21.24 -11.37
CA ALA A 302 1.07 -21.62 -12.75
C ALA A 302 2.56 -21.56 -13.10
N GLY A 303 3.34 -20.78 -12.35
CA GLY A 303 4.70 -20.38 -12.72
C GLY A 303 4.71 -19.21 -13.71
N VAL A 304 5.86 -18.53 -13.80
CA VAL A 304 6.11 -17.51 -14.82
C VAL A 304 6.12 -18.17 -16.21
N PRO A 305 5.42 -17.62 -17.22
CA PRO A 305 5.49 -18.16 -18.57
C PRO A 305 6.93 -18.23 -19.10
N LYS A 306 7.32 -19.35 -19.70
CA LYS A 306 8.70 -19.58 -20.17
C LYS A 306 9.22 -18.52 -21.15
N THR A 307 8.33 -17.90 -21.92
CA THR A 307 8.64 -16.87 -22.93
C THR A 307 8.48 -15.45 -22.42
N PHE A 308 8.29 -15.25 -21.10
CA PHE A 308 8.03 -13.94 -20.52
C PHE A 308 9.26 -13.02 -20.57
N GLY A 309 10.44 -13.53 -20.18
CA GLY A 309 11.69 -12.76 -20.17
C GLY A 309 12.16 -12.30 -21.54
N GLU A 310 11.80 -13.01 -22.61
CA GLU A 310 12.12 -12.64 -23.99
C GLU A 310 11.33 -11.40 -24.46
N ARG A 311 10.16 -11.12 -23.87
CA ARG A 311 9.31 -9.98 -24.22
C ARG A 311 9.72 -8.68 -23.53
N VAL A 312 10.22 -8.76 -22.30
CA VAL A 312 10.62 -7.57 -21.51
C VAL A 312 11.94 -6.97 -22.04
N ALA A 313 12.72 -7.73 -22.81
CA ALA A 313 13.97 -7.29 -23.41
C ALA A 313 13.82 -6.69 -24.82
N ALA A 314 12.64 -6.78 -25.44
CA ALA A 314 12.33 -6.31 -26.79
C ALA A 314 11.61 -4.95 -26.77
#